data_AF-A0A813KG33-F1
#
_entry.id   AF-A0A813KG33-F1
#
_cell.length_a   1.000
_cell.length_b   1.000
_cell.length_c   1.000
_cell.angle_alpha   90.00
_cell.angle_beta   90.00
_cell.angle_gamma   90.00
#
_symmetry.space_group_name_H-M   'P 1'
#
loop_
_entity.id
_entity.type
_entity.pdbx_description
1 polymer ?
#
loop_
_entity_poly.entity_id
_entity_poly.type
_entity_poly.pdbx_seq_one_letter_code
_entity_poly.pdbx_strand_id
1 'polypeptide(L)'
;MSAMAIVTLLAFVEFVSVANGLDSSARNCSQISPESGLSHSSSLLQSKRVPSQPADLLLELDESTDKSVIPAGHNSTCFQLFSRSTDLRLSIRDEDLPWPASGGFSGKYPGWAAAFRIVPAVLSTEFRIPKKQIVSLESCRHPGRFLRFNGDNIVVEELKVPADAVWLLSNGSNGSCLQLNPASKPDFALSLSEPDGAMGRATLAEVKEGTCLDMIPAPSHPRVSDTQCSSASNAIRVASMADGEPCKLIPRTACAGETWQCGEHTVCKTESFSRSLRDGTCLMYGFGVADDWNFEVGIAKMGCEVHAFDPSIETPPTNDADKLKNLHFHRWGLSGRAAEGGAASVVAGAGGNGIKLTVTQPMLPLAELMTRLGHEQRRLSLLKMDCEGCEWASLSAVPSDIWARIDQISFETHYGKELLVDSSEAVANVAAVADALKASGLAEWRSDVREGWPHHRVLYDELAEEMPAGLCCRLVGYLRQ
;
A
#
# COMPACT_ATOMS: atom_id res chain seq x y z
N MET A 1 37.24 25.90 60.56
CA MET A 1 37.67 24.65 61.23
C MET A 1 36.41 23.86 61.55
N SER A 2 36.33 22.63 61.01
CA SER A 2 35.41 21.50 61.26
C SER A 2 33.89 21.76 61.30
N ALA A 3 33.03 21.23 60.41
CA ALA A 3 32.78 19.85 59.95
C ALA A 3 32.06 18.94 60.97
N MET A 4 30.79 18.62 60.68
CA MET A 4 30.15 17.28 60.73
C MET A 4 28.64 17.47 60.43
N ALA A 5 28.17 17.12 59.23
CA ALA A 5 27.76 15.78 58.74
C ALA A 5 26.27 15.50 58.98
N ILE A 6 25.44 15.74 57.95
CA ILE A 6 24.14 15.09 57.78
C ILE A 6 24.26 14.21 56.54
N VAL A 7 24.07 12.91 56.76
CA VAL A 7 24.02 11.86 55.74
C VAL A 7 22.68 12.01 55.00
N THR A 8 22.71 12.15 53.68
CA THR A 8 21.54 11.93 52.83
C THR A 8 21.92 10.94 51.75
N LEU A 9 21.15 9.85 51.74
CA LEU A 9 21.25 8.68 50.89
C LEU A 9 20.99 9.08 49.43
N LEU A 10 22.00 8.99 48.56
CA LEU A 10 21.83 9.06 47.11
C LEU A 10 21.60 7.64 46.59
N ALA A 11 20.39 7.38 46.09
CA ALA A 11 20.11 6.22 45.27
C ALA A 11 20.71 6.46 43.88
N PHE A 12 21.86 5.83 43.62
CA PHE A 12 22.37 5.61 42.27
C PHE A 12 21.48 4.56 41.59
N VAL A 13 20.73 4.97 40.56
CA VAL A 13 20.17 4.04 39.58
C VAL A 13 21.16 4.00 38.44
N GLU A 14 22.01 2.97 38.44
CA GLU A 14 22.77 2.57 37.26
C GLU A 14 21.79 2.07 36.19
N PHE A 15 21.67 2.81 35.09
CA PHE A 15 21.06 2.30 33.88
C PHE A 15 22.01 1.27 33.26
N VAL A 16 21.79 0.01 33.58
CA VAL A 16 22.35 -1.11 32.83
C VAL A 16 21.75 -1.07 31.43
N SER A 17 22.57 -0.68 30.46
CA SER A 17 22.30 -0.84 29.04
C SER A 17 22.20 -2.35 28.75
N VAL A 18 20.97 -2.85 28.67
CA VAL A 18 20.71 -4.15 28.05
C VAL A 18 20.66 -3.90 26.55
N ALA A 19 21.83 -4.01 25.92
CA ALA A 19 21.96 -4.18 24.49
C ALA A 19 21.45 -5.59 24.13
N ASN A 20 20.13 -5.71 23.95
CA ASN A 20 19.54 -6.83 23.23
C ASN A 20 19.20 -6.33 21.83
N GLY A 21 19.91 -6.91 20.86
CA GLY A 21 19.95 -6.44 19.48
C GLY A 21 18.60 -6.49 18.77
N LEU A 22 18.26 -5.34 18.19
CA LEU A 22 17.59 -5.19 16.91
C LEU A 22 18.34 -4.06 16.20
N ASP A 23 19.40 -4.42 15.49
CA ASP A 23 20.03 -3.58 14.48
C ASP A 23 19.07 -3.53 13.28
N SER A 24 18.20 -2.51 13.24
CA SER A 24 17.14 -2.36 12.23
C SER A 24 17.35 -1.16 11.29
N SER A 25 18.54 -0.54 11.26
CA SER A 25 18.76 0.71 10.51
C SER A 25 19.71 0.61 9.32
N ALA A 26 19.96 -0.60 8.79
CA ALA A 26 20.49 -0.78 7.44
C ALA A 26 19.37 -1.15 6.47
N ARG A 27 18.44 -0.23 6.18
CA ARG A 27 17.50 -0.43 5.07
C ARG A 27 18.29 -0.36 3.76
N ASN A 28 18.42 -1.49 3.07
CA ASN A 28 19.21 -1.64 1.84
C ASN A 28 18.71 -0.69 0.74
N CYS A 29 19.49 0.34 0.39
CA CYS A 29 19.31 1.03 -0.88
C CYS A 29 19.72 0.09 -2.03
N SER A 30 18.94 0.07 -3.10
CA SER A 30 19.38 -0.52 -4.37
C SER A 30 20.66 0.16 -4.86
N GLN A 31 21.58 -0.61 -5.43
CA GLN A 31 22.87 -0.09 -5.90
C GLN A 31 22.65 0.96 -6.99
N ILE A 32 23.37 2.08 -6.90
CA ILE A 32 23.38 3.10 -7.96
C ILE A 32 24.26 2.55 -9.07
N SER A 33 23.64 1.98 -10.12
CA SER A 33 24.36 1.46 -11.27
C SER A 33 25.20 2.57 -11.92
N PRO A 34 26.52 2.40 -12.08
CA PRO A 34 27.29 3.26 -12.97
C PRO A 34 26.88 2.98 -14.42
N GLU A 35 26.57 4.01 -15.20
CA GLU A 35 26.25 3.87 -16.62
C GLU A 35 27.38 3.09 -17.34
N SER A 36 27.11 1.85 -17.75
CA SER A 36 27.95 1.12 -18.70
C SER A 36 27.19 -0.03 -19.38
N GLY A 37 27.15 0.05 -20.72
CA GLY A 37 27.41 -1.03 -21.67
C GLY A 37 26.67 -2.37 -21.53
N LEU A 38 25.75 -2.60 -22.48
CA LEU A 38 25.31 -3.89 -23.02
C LEU A 38 26.26 -5.08 -22.77
N SER A 39 25.74 -6.17 -22.18
CA SER A 39 25.88 -7.51 -22.77
C SER A 39 24.87 -8.50 -22.18
N HIS A 40 24.16 -9.19 -23.08
CA HIS A 40 23.33 -10.34 -22.77
C HIS A 40 24.18 -11.61 -22.62
N SER A 41 23.80 -12.47 -21.68
CA SER A 41 24.24 -13.87 -21.65
C SER A 41 23.07 -14.73 -21.15
N SER A 42 22.43 -15.43 -22.09
CA SER A 42 21.49 -16.50 -21.77
C SER A 42 22.25 -17.74 -21.31
N SER A 43 21.69 -18.49 -20.36
CA SER A 43 22.12 -19.87 -20.13
C SER A 43 20.90 -20.78 -20.10
N LEU A 44 20.93 -21.73 -21.03
CA LEU A 44 20.03 -22.86 -21.16
C LEU A 44 20.32 -23.87 -20.05
N LEU A 45 19.29 -24.32 -19.34
CA LEU A 45 19.36 -25.53 -18.52
C LEU A 45 18.56 -26.66 -19.16
N GLN A 46 19.28 -27.76 -19.38
CA GLN A 46 18.84 -28.98 -20.03
C GLN A 46 17.95 -29.84 -19.13
N SER A 47 16.97 -30.45 -19.80
CA SER A 47 16.12 -31.55 -19.35
C SER A 47 16.92 -32.76 -18.86
N LYS A 48 16.48 -33.36 -17.74
CA LYS A 48 16.83 -34.73 -17.35
C LYS A 48 15.56 -35.53 -17.00
N ARG A 49 15.61 -36.80 -17.40
CA ARG A 49 14.50 -37.75 -17.52
C ARG A 49 13.98 -38.29 -16.17
N VAL A 50 12.71 -38.65 -16.26
CA VAL A 50 11.86 -39.51 -15.43
C VAL A 50 12.49 -40.88 -15.11
N PRO A 51 12.14 -41.46 -13.94
CA PRO A 51 11.87 -42.88 -13.85
C PRO A 51 10.45 -43.21 -13.33
N SER A 52 9.82 -44.12 -14.08
CA SER A 52 8.74 -45.10 -13.83
C SER A 52 7.95 -45.15 -12.51
N GLN A 53 6.63 -45.31 -12.69
CA GLN A 53 5.59 -45.81 -11.76
C GLN A 53 5.98 -47.11 -11.03
N PRO A 54 5.33 -47.41 -9.88
CA PRO A 54 4.10 -48.23 -9.84
C PRO A 54 3.08 -47.67 -8.81
N ALA A 55 1.83 -48.08 -8.61
CA ALA A 55 0.88 -49.04 -9.17
C ALA A 55 -0.54 -48.58 -8.75
N ASP A 56 -1.55 -49.10 -9.45
CA ASP A 56 -2.99 -48.89 -9.23
C ASP A 56 -3.45 -49.02 -7.76
N LEU A 57 -4.20 -48.04 -7.29
CA LEU A 57 -5.20 -48.22 -6.24
C LEU A 57 -6.51 -47.61 -6.72
N LEU A 58 -7.37 -48.45 -7.29
CA LEU A 58 -8.76 -48.14 -7.61
C LEU A 58 -9.55 -48.08 -6.29
N LEU A 59 -9.93 -46.88 -5.86
CA LEU A 59 -11.04 -46.69 -4.92
C LEU A 59 -12.29 -46.39 -5.75
N GLU A 60 -13.17 -47.38 -5.85
CA GLU A 60 -14.55 -47.19 -6.29
C GLU A 60 -15.25 -46.30 -5.26
N LEU A 61 -15.76 -45.14 -5.70
CA LEU A 61 -16.64 -44.30 -4.90
C LEU A 61 -18.05 -44.34 -5.51
N ASP A 62 -18.96 -44.73 -4.62
CA ASP A 62 -20.39 -44.95 -4.76
C ASP A 62 -21.12 -43.76 -5.38
N GLU A 63 -21.86 -44.00 -6.47
CA GLU A 63 -22.78 -43.04 -7.08
C GLU A 63 -24.07 -42.94 -6.25
N SER A 64 -24.02 -42.29 -5.08
CA SER A 64 -25.25 -41.98 -4.34
C SER A 64 -25.36 -40.50 -3.94
N THR A 65 -26.26 -39.81 -4.64
CA THR A 65 -26.95 -38.56 -4.28
C THR A 65 -26.13 -37.27 -4.14
N ASP A 66 -25.60 -36.75 -5.25
CA ASP A 66 -25.04 -35.38 -5.28
C ASP A 66 -26.12 -34.35 -5.68
N LYS A 67 -26.69 -33.67 -4.68
CA LYS A 67 -27.49 -32.45 -4.92
C LYS A 67 -26.52 -31.36 -5.34
N SER A 68 -26.69 -30.82 -6.56
CA SER A 68 -25.91 -29.68 -7.06
C SER A 68 -25.71 -28.61 -5.98
N VAL A 69 -24.47 -28.41 -5.56
CA VAL A 69 -24.05 -27.37 -4.59
C VAL A 69 -24.27 -25.96 -5.19
N ILE A 70 -24.31 -25.85 -6.52
CA ILE A 70 -24.64 -24.60 -7.22
C ILE A 70 -26.16 -24.40 -7.17
N PRO A 71 -26.68 -23.33 -6.53
CA PRO A 71 -28.11 -23.04 -6.55
C PRO A 71 -28.55 -22.75 -7.99
N ALA A 72 -29.68 -23.31 -8.40
CA ALA A 72 -30.23 -23.11 -9.75
C ALA A 72 -30.48 -21.62 -10.02
N GLY A 73 -29.78 -21.04 -11.01
CA GLY A 73 -29.92 -19.63 -11.42
C GLY A 73 -28.65 -18.76 -11.32
N HIS A 74 -27.52 -19.28 -10.80
CA HIS A 74 -26.28 -18.50 -10.60
C HIS A 74 -25.26 -18.52 -11.75
N ASN A 75 -25.55 -19.17 -12.87
CA ASN A 75 -24.56 -19.30 -13.97
C ASN A 75 -24.28 -17.98 -14.73
N SER A 76 -24.90 -16.86 -14.33
CA SER A 76 -24.68 -15.54 -14.97
C SER A 76 -24.80 -14.34 -14.02
N THR A 77 -25.01 -14.54 -12.72
CA THR A 77 -25.20 -13.45 -11.75
C THR A 77 -24.01 -13.32 -10.83
N CYS A 78 -23.54 -12.08 -10.63
CA CYS A 78 -22.41 -11.79 -9.77
C CYS A 78 -22.78 -11.94 -8.29
N PHE A 79 -21.90 -12.55 -7.52
CA PHE A 79 -22.05 -12.75 -6.07
C PHE A 79 -20.76 -12.37 -5.34
N GLN A 80 -20.89 -12.07 -4.05
CA GLN A 80 -19.77 -11.88 -3.13
C GLN A 80 -19.62 -13.11 -2.22
N LEU A 81 -18.39 -13.39 -1.81
CA LEU A 81 -18.10 -14.39 -0.79
C LEU A 81 -18.14 -13.75 0.59
N PHE A 82 -18.94 -14.30 1.48
CA PHE A 82 -19.24 -13.73 2.80
C PHE A 82 -19.26 -14.79 3.90
N SER A 83 -18.70 -14.50 5.05
CA SER A 83 -18.77 -15.35 6.25
C SER A 83 -19.79 -14.78 7.22
N ARG A 84 -20.93 -15.46 7.41
CA ARG A 84 -21.98 -15.05 8.36
C ARG A 84 -21.52 -15.00 9.80
N SER A 85 -20.63 -15.90 10.22
CA SER A 85 -20.20 -15.99 11.63
C SER A 85 -19.33 -14.81 12.03
N THR A 86 -18.55 -14.28 11.09
CA THR A 86 -17.60 -13.18 11.34
C THR A 86 -18.03 -11.85 10.72
N ASP A 87 -19.11 -11.84 9.93
CA ASP A 87 -19.54 -10.69 9.13
C ASP A 87 -18.44 -10.16 8.18
N LEU A 88 -17.62 -11.07 7.63
CA LEU A 88 -16.49 -10.73 6.76
C LEU A 88 -16.78 -11.06 5.30
N ARG A 89 -16.29 -10.23 4.39
CA ARG A 89 -16.36 -10.42 2.93
C ARG A 89 -14.97 -10.61 2.35
N LEU A 90 -14.86 -11.34 1.25
CA LEU A 90 -13.66 -11.32 0.42
C LEU A 90 -13.62 -10.00 -0.37
N SER A 91 -12.61 -9.20 -0.10
CA SER A 91 -12.34 -7.95 -0.80
C SER A 91 -11.03 -8.05 -1.55
N ILE A 92 -10.96 -7.39 -2.70
CA ILE A 92 -9.74 -7.30 -3.51
C ILE A 92 -9.52 -5.84 -3.84
N ARG A 93 -8.31 -5.34 -3.58
CA ARG A 93 -7.95 -3.92 -3.71
C ARG A 93 -7.88 -3.53 -5.19
N ASP A 94 -6.84 -3.99 -5.87
CA ASP A 94 -6.55 -3.65 -7.25
C ASP A 94 -6.66 -4.88 -8.16
N GLU A 95 -7.88 -5.27 -8.49
CA GLU A 95 -8.12 -6.41 -9.39
C GLU A 95 -7.56 -6.20 -10.79
N ASP A 96 -7.17 -4.98 -11.19
CA ASP A 96 -6.53 -4.65 -12.48
C ASP A 96 -5.00 -4.63 -12.45
N LEU A 97 -4.37 -4.81 -11.29
CA LEU A 97 -2.91 -4.86 -11.13
C LEU A 97 -2.41 -6.29 -10.87
N PRO A 98 -1.12 -6.58 -11.07
CA PRO A 98 -0.55 -7.85 -10.66
C PRO A 98 -0.32 -7.92 -9.14
N TRP A 99 -0.11 -9.13 -8.61
CA TRP A 99 0.35 -9.36 -7.24
C TRP A 99 1.64 -8.57 -6.97
N PRO A 100 1.78 -7.88 -5.81
CA PRO A 100 0.92 -7.99 -4.62
C PRO A 100 -0.33 -7.10 -4.57
N ALA A 101 -0.53 -6.19 -5.52
CA ALA A 101 -1.64 -5.22 -5.49
C ALA A 101 -3.02 -5.89 -5.62
N SER A 102 -3.11 -7.01 -6.35
CA SER A 102 -4.35 -7.80 -6.48
C SER A 102 -4.60 -8.80 -5.33
N GLY A 103 -3.91 -8.61 -4.20
CA GLY A 103 -4.09 -9.40 -2.99
C GLY A 103 -5.48 -9.27 -2.39
N GLY A 104 -6.02 -10.41 -1.98
CA GLY A 104 -7.28 -10.50 -1.26
C GLY A 104 -7.12 -10.26 0.23
N PHE A 105 -8.12 -9.61 0.79
CA PHE A 105 -8.23 -9.31 2.21
C PHE A 105 -9.67 -9.56 2.67
N SER A 106 -9.85 -9.75 3.97
CA SER A 106 -11.18 -9.83 4.57
C SER A 106 -11.59 -8.46 5.10
N GLY A 107 -12.84 -8.06 4.85
CA GLY A 107 -13.35 -6.77 5.32
C GLY A 107 -14.87 -6.78 5.49
N LYS A 108 -15.39 -5.90 6.34
CA LYS A 108 -16.84 -5.80 6.61
C LYS A 108 -17.56 -4.93 5.58
N TYR A 109 -16.84 -3.97 5.01
CA TYR A 109 -17.42 -2.95 4.14
C TYR A 109 -17.77 -3.50 2.74
N PRO A 110 -19.05 -3.44 2.31
CA PRO A 110 -19.51 -4.10 1.08
C PRO A 110 -19.03 -3.44 -0.22
N GLY A 111 -18.64 -2.16 -0.21
CA GLY A 111 -18.19 -1.44 -1.40
C GLY A 111 -16.87 -1.99 -2.00
N TRP A 112 -16.07 -2.67 -1.19
CA TRP A 112 -14.77 -3.24 -1.59
C TRP A 112 -14.81 -4.74 -1.86
N ALA A 113 -15.95 -5.37 -1.55
CA ALA A 113 -16.08 -6.80 -1.67
C ALA A 113 -16.10 -7.21 -3.15
N ALA A 114 -15.17 -8.09 -3.51
CA ALA A 114 -15.02 -8.56 -4.86
C ALA A 114 -16.23 -9.40 -5.26
N ALA A 115 -16.66 -9.20 -6.50
CA ALA A 115 -17.81 -9.88 -7.06
C ALA A 115 -17.35 -10.85 -8.15
N PHE A 116 -17.87 -12.07 -8.10
CA PHE A 116 -17.48 -13.16 -8.99
C PHE A 116 -18.70 -13.74 -9.68
N ARG A 117 -18.47 -14.33 -10.85
CA ARG A 117 -19.39 -15.25 -11.49
C ARG A 117 -18.76 -16.64 -11.55
N ILE A 118 -19.59 -17.66 -11.38
CA ILE A 118 -19.14 -19.05 -11.57
C ILE A 118 -19.00 -19.29 -13.07
N VAL A 119 -17.83 -19.76 -13.49
CA VAL A 119 -17.57 -20.19 -14.87
C VAL A 119 -17.06 -21.63 -14.87
N PRO A 120 -17.15 -22.35 -16.02
CA PRO A 120 -16.52 -23.66 -16.14
C PRO A 120 -15.06 -23.59 -15.71
N ALA A 121 -14.60 -24.61 -14.97
CA ALA A 121 -13.22 -24.68 -14.50
C ALA A 121 -12.23 -24.43 -15.65
N VAL A 122 -11.26 -23.56 -15.41
CA VAL A 122 -10.15 -23.31 -16.33
C VAL A 122 -9.18 -24.49 -16.28
N LEU A 123 -9.54 -25.56 -16.99
CA LEU A 123 -8.83 -26.84 -16.94
C LEU A 123 -7.42 -26.73 -17.54
N SER A 124 -6.41 -27.19 -16.79
CA SER A 124 -5.31 -27.93 -17.42
C SER A 124 -5.72 -29.40 -17.54
N THR A 125 -5.23 -30.09 -18.55
CA THR A 125 -5.59 -31.46 -18.93
C THR A 125 -5.21 -32.55 -17.90
N GLU A 126 -4.98 -32.21 -16.63
CA GLU A 126 -4.23 -33.05 -15.68
C GLU A 126 -5.02 -33.61 -14.48
N PHE A 127 -6.28 -33.23 -14.25
CA PHE A 127 -7.03 -33.67 -13.06
C PHE A 127 -8.26 -34.52 -13.39
N ARG A 128 -8.28 -35.77 -12.89
CA ARG A 128 -9.46 -36.66 -12.89
C ARG A 128 -10.36 -36.37 -11.68
N ILE A 129 -10.89 -35.15 -11.59
CA ILE A 129 -11.93 -34.79 -10.61
C ILE A 129 -13.27 -34.82 -11.35
N PRO A 130 -14.38 -35.29 -10.75
CA PRO A 130 -15.68 -35.24 -11.40
C PRO A 130 -15.98 -33.81 -11.86
N LYS A 131 -16.17 -33.61 -13.16
CA LYS A 131 -16.38 -32.29 -13.79
C LYS A 131 -17.52 -31.47 -13.17
N LYS A 132 -18.39 -32.09 -12.37
CA LYS A 132 -19.59 -31.48 -11.78
C LYS A 132 -19.32 -30.69 -10.48
N GLN A 133 -18.15 -30.84 -9.84
CA GLN A 133 -17.87 -30.17 -8.56
C GLN A 133 -16.75 -29.12 -8.63
N ILE A 134 -16.07 -28.99 -9.77
CA ILE A 134 -15.01 -28.00 -9.97
C ILE A 134 -15.49 -26.82 -10.78
N VAL A 135 -15.09 -25.62 -10.35
CA VAL A 135 -15.42 -24.36 -10.99
C VAL A 135 -14.22 -23.42 -11.00
N SER A 136 -14.31 -22.37 -11.81
CA SER A 136 -13.48 -21.19 -11.62
C SER A 136 -14.37 -20.00 -11.30
N LEU A 137 -13.85 -19.07 -10.51
CA LEU A 137 -14.55 -17.84 -10.17
C LEU A 137 -13.91 -16.71 -10.94
N GLU A 138 -14.60 -16.23 -11.97
CA GLU A 138 -14.13 -15.10 -12.78
C GLU A 138 -14.60 -13.80 -12.14
N SER A 139 -13.71 -12.80 -12.09
CA SER A 139 -14.08 -11.47 -11.63
C SER A 139 -15.16 -10.88 -12.51
N CYS A 140 -16.21 -10.36 -11.87
CA CYS A 140 -17.23 -9.57 -12.55
C CYS A 140 -16.72 -8.17 -12.93
N ARG A 141 -15.72 -7.64 -12.23
CA ARG A 141 -15.13 -6.32 -12.48
C ARG A 141 -14.12 -6.36 -13.63
N HIS A 142 -13.38 -7.46 -13.77
CA HIS A 142 -12.31 -7.63 -14.74
C HIS A 142 -12.41 -8.98 -15.44
N PRO A 143 -13.20 -9.08 -16.53
CA PRO A 143 -13.29 -10.29 -17.33
C PRO A 143 -11.89 -10.79 -17.76
N GLY A 144 -11.68 -12.10 -17.71
CA GLY A 144 -10.38 -12.74 -17.96
C GLY A 144 -9.47 -12.84 -16.72
N ARG A 145 -9.87 -12.28 -15.58
CA ARG A 145 -9.19 -12.46 -14.29
C ARG A 145 -9.99 -13.37 -13.37
N PHE A 146 -9.29 -14.18 -12.59
CA PHE A 146 -9.87 -15.26 -11.81
C PHE A 146 -9.44 -15.16 -10.36
N LEU A 147 -10.31 -15.58 -9.44
CA LEU A 147 -9.91 -15.88 -8.08
C LEU A 147 -8.97 -17.07 -8.09
N ARG A 148 -7.81 -16.89 -7.49
CA ARG A 148 -6.74 -17.89 -7.41
C ARG A 148 -6.06 -17.84 -6.05
N PHE A 149 -5.33 -18.89 -5.74
CA PHE A 149 -4.35 -18.85 -4.66
C PHE A 149 -2.92 -18.70 -5.21
N ASN A 150 -2.05 -18.05 -4.45
CA ASN A 150 -0.62 -17.88 -4.71
C ASN A 150 0.16 -18.15 -3.41
N GLY A 151 0.68 -19.37 -3.27
CA GLY A 151 1.08 -19.90 -1.97
C GLY A 151 -0.15 -20.03 -1.07
N ASP A 152 -0.16 -19.30 0.04
CA ASP A 152 -1.31 -19.21 0.95
C ASP A 152 -2.15 -17.94 0.73
N ASN A 153 -1.70 -17.04 -0.15
CA ASN A 153 -2.39 -15.79 -0.44
C ASN A 153 -3.54 -16.02 -1.42
N ILE A 154 -4.60 -15.25 -1.28
CA ILE A 154 -5.70 -15.20 -2.23
C ILE A 154 -5.50 -13.99 -3.13
N VAL A 155 -5.69 -14.14 -4.44
CA VAL A 155 -5.44 -13.09 -5.42
C VAL A 155 -6.49 -13.12 -6.54
N VAL A 156 -6.66 -12.01 -7.25
CA VAL A 156 -7.41 -11.95 -8.52
C VAL A 156 -6.50 -11.48 -9.64
N GLU A 157 -6.10 -12.39 -10.52
CA GLU A 157 -5.22 -12.09 -11.65
C GLU A 157 -5.59 -12.92 -12.89
N GLU A 158 -4.99 -12.57 -14.02
CA GLU A 158 -4.95 -13.43 -15.21
C GLU A 158 -4.31 -14.80 -14.93
N LEU A 159 -4.65 -15.78 -15.76
CA LEU A 159 -4.17 -17.17 -15.61
C LEU A 159 -2.65 -17.29 -15.76
N LYS A 160 -1.93 -17.38 -14.63
CA LYS A 160 -0.51 -17.78 -14.58
C LYS A 160 -0.35 -19.30 -14.56
N VAL A 161 -0.98 -19.94 -13.58
CA VAL A 161 -1.11 -21.39 -13.44
C VAL A 161 -2.60 -21.72 -13.37
N PRO A 162 -3.18 -22.45 -14.35
CA PRO A 162 -4.62 -22.71 -14.39
C PRO A 162 -5.14 -23.44 -13.15
N ALA A 163 -4.40 -24.43 -12.65
CA ALA A 163 -4.79 -25.23 -11.47
C ALA A 163 -5.00 -24.37 -10.21
N ASP A 164 -4.34 -23.22 -10.12
CA ASP A 164 -4.45 -22.32 -8.97
C ASP A 164 -5.77 -21.54 -8.93
N ALA A 165 -6.53 -21.56 -10.03
CA ALA A 165 -7.83 -20.90 -10.17
C ALA A 165 -8.99 -21.90 -10.29
N VAL A 166 -8.76 -23.17 -9.94
CA VAL A 166 -9.78 -24.22 -9.93
C VAL A 166 -10.17 -24.55 -8.50
N TRP A 167 -11.46 -24.42 -8.21
CA TRP A 167 -12.02 -24.57 -6.88
C TRP A 167 -13.04 -25.71 -6.86
N LEU A 168 -12.97 -26.54 -5.83
CA LEU A 168 -14.02 -27.48 -5.44
C LEU A 168 -15.03 -26.72 -4.57
N LEU A 169 -16.30 -26.78 -4.96
CA LEU A 169 -17.41 -26.29 -4.13
C LEU A 169 -17.90 -27.46 -3.27
N SER A 170 -17.66 -27.41 -1.97
CA SER A 170 -18.10 -28.43 -1.03
C SER A 170 -19.04 -27.84 0.02
N ASN A 171 -19.91 -28.69 0.59
CA ASN A 171 -20.72 -28.30 1.74
C ASN A 171 -19.87 -28.42 3.01
N GLY A 172 -19.85 -27.38 3.84
CA GLY A 172 -19.21 -27.45 5.15
C GLY A 172 -19.85 -28.50 6.06
N SER A 173 -19.20 -28.78 7.20
CA SER A 173 -19.45 -29.94 8.09
C SER A 173 -20.91 -30.14 8.53
N ASN A 174 -21.76 -29.11 8.47
CA ASN A 174 -23.18 -29.14 8.85
C ASN A 174 -24.14 -28.96 7.66
N GLY A 175 -23.66 -28.92 6.42
CA GLY A 175 -24.47 -28.71 5.21
C GLY A 175 -25.04 -27.29 5.04
N SER A 176 -24.68 -26.36 5.93
CA SER A 176 -25.29 -25.03 6.03
C SER A 176 -24.47 -23.90 5.40
N CYS A 177 -23.27 -24.17 4.90
CA CYS A 177 -22.41 -23.18 4.24
C CYS A 177 -21.52 -23.80 3.18
N LEU A 178 -21.01 -22.93 2.30
CA LEU A 178 -20.09 -23.25 1.23
C LEU A 178 -18.64 -23.26 1.76
N GLN A 179 -17.90 -24.30 1.38
CA GLN A 179 -16.45 -24.33 1.47
C GLN A 179 -15.87 -24.26 0.05
N LEU A 180 -14.88 -23.39 -0.11
CA LEU A 180 -14.18 -23.19 -1.38
C LEU A 180 -12.76 -23.74 -1.25
N ASN A 181 -12.58 -25.00 -1.64
CA ASN A 181 -11.31 -25.70 -1.54
C ASN A 181 -10.55 -25.61 -2.87
N PRO A 182 -9.23 -25.37 -2.88
CA PRO A 182 -8.45 -25.56 -4.10
C PRO A 182 -8.55 -26.99 -4.60
N ALA A 183 -8.82 -27.19 -5.90
CA ALA A 183 -8.92 -28.53 -6.46
C ALA A 183 -7.60 -29.32 -6.38
N SER A 184 -6.46 -28.62 -6.34
CA SER A 184 -5.12 -29.19 -6.16
C SER A 184 -4.70 -29.38 -4.69
N LYS A 185 -5.44 -28.81 -3.73
CA LYS A 185 -5.16 -28.87 -2.28
C LYS A 185 -6.48 -29.01 -1.50
N PRO A 186 -7.18 -30.15 -1.59
CA PRO A 186 -8.53 -30.31 -1.05
C PRO A 186 -8.62 -30.17 0.48
N ASP A 187 -7.52 -30.39 1.20
CA ASP A 187 -7.46 -30.26 2.67
C ASP A 187 -7.48 -28.80 3.16
N PHE A 188 -7.32 -27.84 2.25
CA PHE A 188 -7.35 -26.41 2.53
C PHE A 188 -8.64 -25.79 2.00
N ALA A 189 -9.06 -24.70 2.62
CA ALA A 189 -10.18 -23.88 2.17
C ALA A 189 -9.83 -22.39 2.22
N LEU A 190 -10.49 -21.60 1.38
CA LEU A 190 -10.51 -20.14 1.53
C LEU A 190 -11.02 -19.78 2.92
N SER A 191 -10.22 -19.02 3.66
CA SER A 191 -10.52 -18.54 5.00
C SER A 191 -10.51 -17.02 5.02
N LEU A 192 -11.54 -16.44 5.64
CA LEU A 192 -11.61 -15.01 5.98
C LEU A 192 -11.44 -14.89 7.50
N SER A 193 -10.38 -14.24 7.95
CA SER A 193 -10.12 -14.04 9.38
C SER A 193 -10.21 -12.57 9.76
N GLU A 194 -10.76 -12.28 10.94
CA GLU A 194 -10.64 -10.96 11.55
C GLU A 194 -9.16 -10.62 11.78
N PRO A 195 -8.79 -9.34 11.69
CA PRO A 195 -7.42 -8.93 11.92
C PRO A 195 -7.02 -9.01 13.40
N ASP A 196 -5.82 -9.52 13.67
CA ASP A 196 -5.10 -9.28 14.94
C ASP A 196 -4.26 -8.00 14.80
N GLY A 197 -4.95 -6.86 14.67
CA GLY A 197 -4.26 -5.59 14.43
C GLY A 197 -3.55 -5.48 13.07
N ALA A 198 -4.03 -6.16 12.02
CA ALA A 198 -3.58 -6.08 10.60
C ALA A 198 -4.73 -5.71 9.62
N MET A 199 -4.47 -5.67 8.30
CA MET A 199 -5.48 -6.01 7.28
C MET A 199 -6.21 -7.30 7.69
N GLY A 200 -7.55 -7.41 7.63
CA GLY A 200 -8.17 -8.73 7.68
C GLY A 200 -7.58 -9.60 6.55
N ARG A 201 -7.22 -10.86 6.80
CA ARG A 201 -6.53 -11.70 5.79
C ARG A 201 -7.51 -12.63 5.09
N ALA A 202 -7.39 -12.70 3.76
CA ALA A 202 -7.96 -13.78 2.96
C ALA A 202 -6.83 -14.74 2.57
N THR A 203 -6.89 -15.97 3.07
CA THR A 203 -5.81 -16.95 2.90
C THR A 203 -6.36 -18.35 2.65
N LEU A 204 -5.50 -19.27 2.22
CA LEU A 204 -5.77 -20.69 2.36
C LEU A 204 -5.41 -21.14 3.78
N ALA A 205 -6.34 -21.84 4.44
CA ALA A 205 -6.11 -22.44 5.75
C ALA A 205 -6.73 -23.83 5.83
N GLU A 206 -6.26 -24.63 6.77
CA GLU A 206 -6.98 -25.85 7.17
C GLU A 206 -8.41 -25.52 7.58
N VAL A 207 -9.33 -26.46 7.32
CA VAL A 207 -10.77 -26.27 7.56
C VAL A 207 -11.05 -25.94 9.03
N LYS A 208 -11.49 -24.71 9.29
CA LYS A 208 -11.80 -24.16 10.61
C LYS A 208 -12.86 -23.05 10.55
N GLU A 209 -13.19 -22.44 11.68
CA GLU A 209 -14.03 -21.24 11.73
C GLU A 209 -13.45 -20.11 10.84
N GLY A 210 -14.27 -19.51 9.98
CA GLY A 210 -13.84 -18.56 8.94
C GLY A 210 -13.67 -19.14 7.54
N THR A 211 -13.72 -20.48 7.38
CA THR A 211 -13.77 -21.17 6.07
C THR A 211 -15.20 -21.42 5.56
N CYS A 212 -16.18 -21.10 6.39
CA CYS A 212 -17.61 -21.29 6.14
C CYS A 212 -18.17 -20.02 5.47
N LEU A 213 -18.42 -20.11 4.16
CA LEU A 213 -18.80 -18.98 3.32
C LEU A 213 -20.23 -19.11 2.80
N ASP A 214 -20.79 -17.99 2.40
CA ASP A 214 -22.05 -17.82 1.69
C ASP A 214 -21.78 -17.07 0.39
N MET A 215 -22.54 -17.42 -0.64
CA MET A 215 -22.65 -16.62 -1.85
C MET A 215 -23.83 -15.66 -1.67
N ILE A 216 -23.56 -14.38 -1.50
CA ILE A 216 -24.60 -13.34 -1.37
C ILE A 216 -24.64 -12.49 -2.64
N PRO A 217 -25.80 -11.94 -3.03
CA PRO A 217 -25.89 -11.05 -4.18
C PRO A 217 -24.87 -9.91 -4.05
N ALA A 218 -24.14 -9.62 -5.13
CA ALA A 218 -23.29 -8.44 -5.15
C ALA A 218 -24.17 -7.18 -5.01
N PRO A 219 -23.83 -6.24 -4.11
CA PRO A 219 -24.56 -4.99 -3.97
C PRO A 219 -24.53 -4.25 -5.30
N SER A 220 -25.65 -3.61 -5.63
CA SER A 220 -25.73 -2.65 -6.72
C SER A 220 -25.04 -1.35 -6.29
N HIS A 221 -23.73 -1.38 -6.05
CA HIS A 221 -22.96 -0.14 -6.06
C HIS A 221 -22.55 0.09 -7.52
N PRO A 222 -23.25 0.94 -8.28
CA PRO A 222 -22.68 1.41 -9.52
C PRO A 222 -21.39 2.14 -9.13
N ARG A 223 -20.25 1.69 -9.66
CA ARG A 223 -19.06 2.55 -9.72
C ARG A 223 -19.55 3.91 -10.18
N VAL A 224 -19.25 4.95 -9.41
CA VAL A 224 -19.41 6.32 -9.88
C VAL A 224 -18.64 6.35 -11.20
N SER A 225 -19.29 6.70 -12.31
CA SER A 225 -18.58 6.69 -13.60
C SER A 225 -17.35 7.60 -13.50
N ASP A 226 -16.29 7.32 -14.26
CA ASP A 226 -15.08 8.17 -14.25
C ASP A 226 -15.41 9.65 -14.53
N THR A 227 -16.46 9.89 -15.34
CA THR A 227 -16.98 11.23 -15.63
C THR A 227 -17.68 11.91 -14.45
N GLN A 228 -18.23 11.15 -13.50
CA GLN A 228 -18.91 11.65 -12.30
C GLN A 228 -18.00 11.70 -11.07
N CYS A 229 -16.82 11.09 -11.14
CA CYS A 229 -15.87 10.96 -10.02
C CYS A 229 -15.44 12.31 -9.45
N SER A 230 -15.12 13.28 -10.33
CA SER A 230 -14.72 14.63 -9.91
C SER A 230 -15.86 15.44 -9.27
N SER A 231 -17.12 15.03 -9.44
CA SER A 231 -18.29 15.64 -8.80
C SER A 231 -18.85 14.85 -7.61
N ALA A 232 -18.17 13.76 -7.23
CA ALA A 232 -18.59 12.93 -6.09
C ALA A 232 -18.30 13.64 -4.76
N SER A 233 -18.78 13.05 -3.66
CA SER A 233 -18.43 13.51 -2.31
C SER A 233 -16.93 13.48 -2.09
N ASN A 234 -16.43 14.29 -1.14
CA ASN A 234 -15.01 14.27 -0.81
C ASN A 234 -14.58 12.88 -0.33
N ALA A 235 -15.38 12.19 0.49
CA ALA A 235 -15.09 10.83 0.93
C ALA A 235 -14.90 9.83 -0.22
N ILE A 236 -15.78 9.84 -1.24
CA ILE A 236 -15.63 8.99 -2.44
C ILE A 236 -14.34 9.31 -3.19
N ARG A 237 -14.01 10.60 -3.30
CA ARG A 237 -12.79 11.06 -3.99
C ARG A 237 -11.53 10.66 -3.22
N VAL A 238 -11.56 10.72 -1.90
CA VAL A 238 -10.47 10.26 -1.01
C VAL A 238 -10.31 8.74 -1.10
N ALA A 239 -11.41 7.97 -1.05
CA ALA A 239 -11.36 6.52 -1.24
C ALA A 239 -10.75 6.16 -2.61
N SER A 240 -11.16 6.89 -3.65
CA SER A 240 -10.66 6.72 -5.03
C SER A 240 -9.17 7.04 -5.15
N MET A 241 -8.68 8.02 -4.38
CA MET A 241 -7.26 8.35 -4.33
C MET A 241 -6.45 7.30 -3.56
N ALA A 242 -6.98 6.76 -2.47
CA ALA A 242 -6.26 5.81 -1.62
C ALA A 242 -6.01 4.47 -2.33
N ASP A 243 -7.04 3.95 -2.99
CA ASP A 243 -7.06 2.56 -3.44
C ASP A 243 -7.64 2.40 -4.87
N GLY A 244 -7.82 3.49 -5.63
CA GLY A 244 -8.25 3.45 -7.04
C GLY A 244 -9.74 3.20 -7.30
N GLU A 245 -10.56 3.12 -6.24
CA GLU A 245 -11.99 2.81 -6.29
C GLU A 245 -12.79 3.71 -5.31
N PRO A 246 -14.07 3.99 -5.55
CA PRO A 246 -14.96 3.38 -6.56
C PRO A 246 -14.83 3.95 -7.97
N CYS A 247 -13.92 4.90 -8.23
CA CYS A 247 -13.69 5.44 -9.57
C CYS A 247 -12.21 5.81 -9.81
N LYS A 248 -11.81 5.90 -11.08
CA LYS A 248 -10.43 6.24 -11.46
C LYS A 248 -10.24 7.76 -11.45
N LEU A 249 -9.99 8.33 -10.27
CA LEU A 249 -9.85 9.79 -10.11
C LEU A 249 -8.53 10.31 -10.71
N ILE A 250 -7.42 9.63 -10.42
CA ILE A 250 -6.08 9.99 -10.89
C ILE A 250 -5.67 9.03 -12.02
N PRO A 251 -5.17 9.53 -13.16
CA PRO A 251 -4.66 8.67 -14.22
C PRO A 251 -3.51 7.79 -13.72
N ARG A 252 -3.42 6.56 -14.26
CA ARG A 252 -2.28 5.67 -14.02
C ARG A 252 -1.30 5.71 -15.19
N THR A 253 -0.02 5.50 -14.91
CA THR A 253 1.06 5.42 -15.88
C THR A 253 2.07 4.35 -15.45
N ALA A 254 2.92 3.89 -16.37
CA ALA A 254 4.03 3.02 -16.01
C ALA A 254 5.31 3.84 -15.79
N CYS A 255 6.20 3.37 -14.91
CA CYS A 255 7.56 3.88 -14.90
C CYS A 255 8.28 3.42 -16.17
N ALA A 256 8.56 4.36 -17.08
CA ALA A 256 9.24 4.05 -18.34
C ALA A 256 10.75 3.81 -18.18
N GLY A 257 11.34 4.18 -17.04
CA GLY A 257 12.76 4.01 -16.74
C GLY A 257 13.04 2.91 -15.71
N GLU A 258 14.30 2.78 -15.32
CA GLU A 258 14.65 1.97 -14.15
C GLU A 258 14.09 2.61 -12.87
N THR A 259 13.74 1.79 -11.90
CA THR A 259 13.44 2.28 -10.55
C THR A 259 14.69 2.23 -9.68
N TRP A 260 14.82 3.20 -8.78
CA TRP A 260 15.75 3.14 -7.66
C TRP A 260 14.97 3.22 -6.37
N GLN A 261 15.18 2.25 -5.49
CA GLN A 261 14.53 2.16 -4.19
C GLN A 261 15.57 2.32 -3.08
N CYS A 262 15.20 3.06 -2.04
CA CYS A 262 15.89 2.98 -0.75
C CYS A 262 14.88 3.00 0.39
N GLY A 263 14.97 1.97 1.24
CA GLY A 263 13.92 1.67 2.19
C GLY A 263 12.59 1.47 1.47
N GLU A 264 11.63 2.32 1.80
CA GLU A 264 10.25 2.21 1.35
C GLU A 264 9.93 3.13 0.16
N HIS A 265 10.75 4.17 -0.01
CA HIS A 265 10.60 5.14 -1.08
C HIS A 265 11.32 4.68 -2.36
N THR A 266 10.71 4.99 -3.50
CA THR A 266 11.22 4.60 -4.81
C THR A 266 11.07 5.77 -5.78
N VAL A 267 12.07 5.94 -6.63
CA VAL A 267 12.11 6.91 -7.71
C VAL A 267 12.11 6.17 -9.04
N CYS A 268 11.26 6.61 -9.96
CA CYS A 268 11.37 6.26 -11.36
C CYS A 268 12.41 7.17 -12.04
N LYS A 269 13.48 6.58 -12.58
CA LYS A 269 14.53 7.30 -13.33
C LYS A 269 14.03 7.63 -14.73
N THR A 270 13.11 8.58 -14.82
CA THR A 270 12.64 9.08 -16.12
C THR A 270 13.77 9.78 -16.87
N GLU A 271 13.59 9.98 -18.18
CA GLU A 271 14.54 10.78 -18.97
C GLU A 271 14.65 12.22 -18.46
N SER A 272 13.55 12.80 -17.93
CA SER A 272 13.58 14.14 -17.32
C SER A 272 14.44 14.17 -16.05
N PHE A 273 14.29 13.16 -15.19
CA PHE A 273 15.10 13.02 -13.97
C PHE A 273 16.58 12.79 -14.31
N SER A 274 16.86 11.91 -15.27
CA SER A 274 18.22 11.64 -15.73
C SER A 274 18.88 12.88 -16.37
N ARG A 275 18.10 13.68 -17.10
CA ARG A 275 18.57 14.96 -17.65
C ARG A 275 18.87 15.98 -16.56
N SER A 276 18.01 16.14 -15.55
CA SER A 276 18.26 17.11 -14.48
C SER A 276 19.51 16.77 -13.67
N LEU A 277 19.82 15.48 -13.50
CA LEU A 277 21.10 15.02 -12.94
C LEU A 277 22.29 15.44 -13.82
N ARG A 278 22.27 15.12 -15.12
CA ARG A 278 23.36 15.46 -16.05
C ARG A 278 23.61 16.97 -16.16
N ASP A 279 22.53 17.76 -16.13
CA ASP A 279 22.58 19.22 -16.26
C ASP A 279 22.90 19.92 -14.92
N GLY A 280 23.01 19.18 -13.81
CA GLY A 280 23.22 19.75 -12.48
C GLY A 280 22.04 20.61 -11.99
N THR A 281 20.83 20.36 -12.49
CA THR A 281 19.60 21.09 -12.16
C THR A 281 18.63 20.28 -11.32
N CYS A 282 18.97 19.04 -10.94
CA CYS A 282 18.14 18.23 -10.08
C CYS A 282 17.98 18.87 -8.69
N LEU A 283 16.73 19.06 -8.27
CA LEU A 283 16.36 19.56 -6.95
C LEU A 283 15.37 18.59 -6.31
N MET A 284 15.66 18.17 -5.08
CA MET A 284 14.80 17.32 -4.27
C MET A 284 14.48 17.98 -2.94
N TYR A 285 13.20 18.00 -2.57
CA TYR A 285 12.75 18.26 -1.20
C TYR A 285 12.26 16.96 -0.57
N GLY A 286 12.69 16.66 0.66
CA GLY A 286 12.23 15.53 1.46
C GLY A 286 11.67 16.00 2.79
N PHE A 287 10.46 15.59 3.14
CA PHE A 287 9.80 15.93 4.40
C PHE A 287 9.61 14.72 5.30
N GLY A 288 9.85 14.93 6.61
CA GLY A 288 9.81 13.93 7.67
C GLY A 288 10.97 12.95 7.56
N VAL A 289 12.09 13.32 8.16
CA VAL A 289 13.34 12.54 8.13
C VAL A 289 13.36 11.50 9.24
N ALA A 290 12.85 11.86 10.41
CA ALA A 290 12.92 11.07 11.63
C ALA A 290 14.34 10.55 11.89
N ASP A 291 14.52 9.24 11.98
CA ASP A 291 15.78 8.57 12.28
C ASP A 291 16.51 7.98 11.06
N ASP A 292 15.94 8.10 9.85
CA ASP A 292 16.51 7.54 8.61
C ASP A 292 16.38 8.52 7.43
N TRP A 293 17.53 8.96 6.92
CA TRP A 293 17.63 9.79 5.71
C TRP A 293 18.42 9.13 4.57
N ASN A 294 18.52 7.79 4.57
CA ASN A 294 19.29 7.06 3.56
C ASN A 294 18.76 7.30 2.14
N PHE A 295 17.47 7.57 2.01
CA PHE A 295 16.87 7.96 0.73
C PHE A 295 17.43 9.30 0.24
N GLU A 296 17.41 10.33 1.08
CA GLU A 296 17.97 11.66 0.81
C GLU A 296 19.47 11.58 0.50
N VAL A 297 20.23 10.82 1.29
CA VAL A 297 21.66 10.56 1.06
C VAL A 297 21.88 9.88 -0.28
N GLY A 298 21.06 8.90 -0.65
CA GLY A 298 21.14 8.20 -1.92
C GLY A 298 20.89 9.11 -3.12
N ILE A 299 19.87 9.97 -3.04
CA ILE A 299 19.57 10.96 -4.09
C ILE A 299 20.64 12.05 -4.17
N ALA A 300 21.20 12.48 -3.04
CA ALA A 300 22.34 13.40 -3.02
C ALA A 300 23.59 12.76 -3.67
N LYS A 301 23.85 11.47 -3.43
CA LYS A 301 24.93 10.72 -4.08
C LYS A 301 24.75 10.57 -5.60
N MET A 302 23.51 10.64 -6.10
CA MET A 302 23.26 10.69 -7.55
C MET A 302 23.59 12.05 -8.18
N GLY A 303 23.70 13.12 -7.38
CA GLY A 303 24.06 14.46 -7.83
C GLY A 303 22.96 15.51 -7.71
N CYS A 304 21.81 15.20 -7.09
CA CYS A 304 20.78 16.20 -6.83
C CYS A 304 21.16 17.16 -5.71
N GLU A 305 20.71 18.41 -5.79
CA GLU A 305 20.62 19.28 -4.62
C GLU A 305 19.43 18.81 -3.77
N VAL A 306 19.68 18.45 -2.50
CA VAL A 306 18.70 17.82 -1.62
C VAL A 306 18.50 18.66 -0.37
N HIS A 307 17.24 19.00 -0.09
CA HIS A 307 16.82 19.66 1.14
C HIS A 307 15.90 18.73 1.93
N ALA A 308 16.38 18.27 3.07
CA ALA A 308 15.66 17.41 3.99
C ALA A 308 15.10 18.26 5.14
N PHE A 309 13.79 18.17 5.39
CA PHE A 309 13.06 18.99 6.35
C PHE A 309 12.44 18.14 7.45
N ASP A 310 12.73 18.47 8.70
CA ASP A 310 12.08 17.83 9.84
C ASP A 310 12.10 18.75 11.08
N PRO A 311 10.94 19.19 11.58
CA PRO A 311 10.89 20.06 12.76
C PRO A 311 11.05 19.28 14.09
N SER A 312 10.91 17.96 14.07
CA SER A 312 10.82 17.09 15.24
C SER A 312 12.18 16.62 15.77
N ILE A 313 13.21 16.61 14.92
CA ILE A 313 14.57 16.22 15.30
C ILE A 313 15.49 17.43 15.43
N GLU A 314 16.47 17.36 16.33
CA GLU A 314 17.43 18.44 16.58
C GLU A 314 18.53 18.50 15.51
N THR A 315 19.00 17.33 15.06
CA THR A 315 20.12 17.16 14.14
C THR A 315 19.84 16.04 13.16
N PRO A 316 20.46 16.03 11.97
CA PRO A 316 20.30 14.92 11.03
C PRO A 316 20.78 13.59 11.64
N PRO A 317 20.28 12.43 11.16
CA PRO A 317 20.61 11.12 11.71
C PRO A 317 22.10 10.75 11.67
N THR A 318 22.84 11.32 10.70
CA THR A 318 24.28 11.09 10.53
C THR A 318 24.99 12.37 10.11
N ASN A 319 26.32 12.32 10.00
CA ASN A 319 27.13 13.44 9.51
C ASN A 319 27.31 13.47 7.98
N ASP A 320 26.47 12.80 7.20
CA ASP A 320 26.60 12.78 5.74
C ASP A 320 26.47 14.18 5.11
N ALA A 321 25.71 15.10 5.71
CA ALA A 321 25.67 16.51 5.26
C ALA A 321 27.03 17.23 5.37
N ASP A 322 27.93 16.79 6.27
CA ASP A 322 29.29 17.35 6.34
C ASP A 322 30.17 16.87 5.17
N LYS A 323 29.80 15.74 4.56
CA LYS A 323 30.54 15.08 3.47
C LYS A 323 29.96 15.39 2.09
N LEU A 324 28.63 15.51 2.01
CA LEU A 324 27.86 15.75 0.80
C LEU A 324 27.38 17.20 0.79
N LYS A 325 28.11 18.08 0.09
CA LYS A 325 27.83 19.53 0.07
C LYS A 325 26.46 19.91 -0.51
N ASN A 326 25.85 18.99 -1.25
CA ASN A 326 24.53 19.10 -1.88
C ASN A 326 23.41 18.48 -1.04
N LEU A 327 23.68 18.05 0.20
CA LEU A 327 22.69 17.56 1.15
C LEU A 327 22.54 18.57 2.29
N HIS A 328 21.34 19.12 2.44
CA HIS A 328 21.03 20.16 3.41
C HIS A 328 19.93 19.70 4.36
N PHE A 329 20.18 19.77 5.66
CA PHE A 329 19.16 19.53 6.67
C PHE A 329 18.58 20.86 7.18
N HIS A 330 17.25 20.91 7.29
CA HIS A 330 16.49 22.06 7.76
C HIS A 330 15.55 21.61 8.87
N ARG A 331 15.67 22.26 10.03
CA ARG A 331 14.76 22.03 11.14
C ARG A 331 13.47 22.85 11.00
N TRP A 332 12.81 22.74 9.86
CA TRP A 332 11.55 23.43 9.54
C TRP A 332 10.47 22.40 9.23
N GLY A 333 9.22 22.73 9.53
CA GLY A 333 8.08 21.89 9.19
C GLY A 333 7.30 22.43 7.99
N LEU A 334 6.55 21.54 7.36
CA LEU A 334 5.67 21.84 6.24
C LEU A 334 4.24 22.07 6.77
N SER A 335 3.54 23.08 6.27
CA SER A 335 2.16 23.39 6.68
C SER A 335 1.37 24.07 5.56
N GLY A 336 0.03 24.07 5.66
CA GLY A 336 -0.81 24.83 4.73
C GLY A 336 -0.80 26.35 4.92
N ARG A 337 -0.20 26.83 6.03
CA ARG A 337 -0.18 28.24 6.42
C ARG A 337 1.07 28.56 7.21
N ALA A 338 1.69 29.69 6.88
CA ALA A 338 2.92 30.12 7.53
C ALA A 338 2.66 30.42 9.01
N ALA A 339 3.48 29.84 9.87
CA ALA A 339 3.57 30.14 11.28
C ALA A 339 5.05 30.29 11.66
N GLU A 340 5.49 31.54 11.76
CA GLU A 340 6.82 31.91 12.22
C GLU A 340 6.86 31.84 13.75
N GLY A 341 7.25 30.68 14.28
CA GLY A 341 7.38 30.47 15.73
C GLY A 341 6.04 30.25 16.45
N GLY A 342 6.15 29.89 17.73
CA GLY A 342 5.02 29.41 18.53
C GLY A 342 4.92 27.88 18.55
N ALA A 343 4.15 27.36 19.49
CA ALA A 343 3.94 25.92 19.64
C ALA A 343 3.05 25.38 18.51
N ALA A 344 3.61 24.50 17.67
CA ALA A 344 2.88 23.72 16.68
C ALA A 344 2.88 22.24 17.11
N SER A 345 1.75 21.55 16.93
CA SER A 345 1.70 20.11 17.12
C SER A 345 2.06 19.41 15.81
N VAL A 346 3.04 18.52 15.86
CA VAL A 346 3.41 17.60 14.78
C VAL A 346 3.30 16.18 15.31
N VAL A 347 3.06 15.22 14.44
CA VAL A 347 3.16 13.81 14.79
C VAL A 347 4.58 13.37 14.41
N ALA A 348 5.30 12.77 15.35
CA ALA A 348 6.65 12.27 15.11
C ALA A 348 6.68 10.74 15.18
N GLY A 349 7.32 10.16 14.17
CA GLY A 349 7.34 8.72 13.91
C GLY A 349 8.56 7.98 14.45
N ALA A 350 9.26 8.45 15.49
CA ALA A 350 10.35 7.64 16.08
C ALA A 350 9.76 6.31 16.62
N GLY A 351 9.95 5.23 15.85
CA GLY A 351 9.34 3.92 16.10
C GLY A 351 7.85 3.80 15.70
N GLY A 352 7.30 4.75 14.94
CA GLY A 352 5.92 4.71 14.42
C GLY A 352 4.80 4.77 15.47
N ASN A 353 5.10 5.28 16.67
CA ASN A 353 4.14 5.34 17.78
C ASN A 353 3.14 6.51 17.70
N GLY A 354 3.14 7.30 16.60
CA GLY A 354 2.20 8.42 16.42
C GLY A 354 2.28 9.49 17.51
N ILE A 355 3.47 9.79 18.04
CA ILE A 355 3.60 10.68 19.20
C ILE A 355 3.38 12.12 18.76
N LYS A 356 2.34 12.77 19.30
CA LYS A 356 2.14 14.21 19.15
C LYS A 356 3.23 14.97 19.92
N LEU A 357 4.10 15.65 19.18
CA LEU A 357 5.13 16.52 19.72
C LEU A 357 4.74 17.99 19.52
N THR A 358 5.08 18.82 20.51
CA THR A 358 5.05 20.27 20.33
C THR A 358 6.42 20.74 19.85
N VAL A 359 6.46 21.33 18.67
CA VAL A 359 7.65 21.98 18.10
C VAL A 359 7.47 23.49 18.13
N THR A 360 8.58 24.22 18.23
CA THR A 360 8.60 25.69 18.16
C THR A 360 9.20 26.21 16.85
N GLN A 361 9.49 25.30 15.94
CA GLN A 361 10.16 25.57 14.68
C GLN A 361 9.21 26.22 13.66
N PRO A 362 9.73 26.95 12.67
CA PRO A 362 8.93 27.48 11.58
C PRO A 362 8.13 26.37 10.89
N MET A 363 6.83 26.58 10.74
CA MET A 363 5.94 25.74 9.95
C MET A 363 5.52 26.53 8.70
N LEU A 364 5.98 26.09 7.54
CA LEU A 364 5.99 26.90 6.31
C LEU A 364 5.24 26.20 5.16
N PRO A 365 4.47 26.96 4.36
CA PRO A 365 4.00 26.49 3.06
C PRO A 365 5.16 26.18 2.11
N LEU A 366 4.96 25.23 1.19
CA LEU A 366 5.96 24.87 0.18
C LEU A 366 6.45 26.08 -0.62
N ALA A 367 5.54 27.01 -0.96
CA ALA A 367 5.88 28.25 -1.66
C ALA A 367 6.90 29.10 -0.88
N GLU A 368 6.71 29.23 0.44
CA GLU A 368 7.61 30.00 1.30
C GLU A 368 8.96 29.30 1.47
N LEU A 369 8.98 27.97 1.58
CA LEU A 369 10.22 27.18 1.58
C LEU A 369 11.02 27.39 0.29
N MET A 370 10.33 27.39 -0.87
CA MET A 370 10.96 27.68 -2.14
C MET A 370 11.52 29.12 -2.18
N THR A 371 10.80 30.10 -1.66
CA THR A 371 11.29 31.49 -1.55
C THR A 371 12.54 31.61 -0.69
N ARG A 372 12.53 31.04 0.52
CA ARG A 372 13.67 31.14 1.46
C ARG A 372 14.96 30.52 0.92
N LEU A 373 14.81 29.50 0.09
CA LEU A 373 15.93 28.76 -0.49
C LEU A 373 16.31 29.28 -1.89
N GLY A 374 15.63 30.31 -2.42
CA GLY A 374 15.93 30.88 -3.74
C GLY A 374 15.51 29.97 -4.90
N HIS A 375 14.49 29.14 -4.69
CA HIS A 375 14.01 28.11 -5.60
C HIS A 375 12.67 28.48 -6.26
N GLU A 376 12.20 29.72 -6.16
CA GLU A 376 10.90 30.18 -6.63
C GLU A 376 10.63 29.89 -8.10
N GLN A 377 11.69 29.85 -8.92
CA GLN A 377 11.61 29.59 -10.35
C GLN A 377 12.17 28.20 -10.75
N ARG A 378 12.60 27.40 -9.78
CA ARG A 378 13.16 26.08 -10.03
C ARG A 378 12.06 25.02 -10.13
N ARG A 379 12.38 23.94 -10.84
CA ARG A 379 11.57 22.72 -10.86
C ARG A 379 12.01 21.82 -9.72
N LEU A 380 11.04 21.22 -9.04
CA LEU A 380 11.29 20.14 -8.09
C LEU A 380 11.30 18.84 -8.88
N SER A 381 12.51 18.31 -9.11
CA SER A 381 12.68 17.02 -9.79
C SER A 381 12.09 15.86 -8.98
N LEU A 382 12.11 15.98 -7.66
CA LEU A 382 11.55 14.99 -6.74
C LEU A 382 11.03 15.66 -5.47
N LEU A 383 9.81 15.30 -5.08
CA LEU A 383 9.24 15.61 -3.77
C LEU A 383 9.03 14.30 -3.00
N LYS A 384 9.79 14.08 -1.93
CA LYS A 384 9.52 13.02 -0.96
C LYS A 384 8.68 13.59 0.17
N MET A 385 7.58 12.92 0.52
CA MET A 385 6.75 13.34 1.64
C MET A 385 6.26 12.14 2.43
N ASP A 386 6.62 12.13 3.71
CA ASP A 386 6.20 11.17 4.72
C ASP A 386 6.41 11.89 6.04
N CYS A 387 5.38 12.58 6.53
CA CYS A 387 5.47 13.50 7.67
C CYS A 387 4.32 13.30 8.67
N GLU A 388 3.73 12.11 8.67
CA GLU A 388 2.78 11.62 9.68
C GLU A 388 1.58 12.55 9.92
N GLY A 389 1.07 13.22 8.89
CA GLY A 389 -0.16 14.02 8.93
C GLY A 389 -0.04 15.41 8.29
N CYS A 390 1.17 15.89 7.99
CA CYS A 390 1.35 17.20 7.35
C CYS A 390 0.94 17.20 5.86
N GLU A 391 0.74 16.03 5.26
CA GLU A 391 0.65 15.78 3.83
C GLU A 391 -0.46 16.60 3.17
N TRP A 392 -1.68 16.52 3.71
CA TRP A 392 -2.87 16.98 3.01
C TRP A 392 -3.09 18.47 3.14
N ALA A 393 -3.00 18.99 4.36
CA ALA A 393 -3.19 20.42 4.62
C ALA A 393 -2.10 21.26 3.97
N SER A 394 -0.87 20.73 3.83
CA SER A 394 0.21 21.43 3.15
C SER A 394 0.05 21.40 1.63
N LEU A 395 -0.20 20.23 1.04
CA LEU A 395 -0.36 20.09 -0.40
C LEU A 395 -1.62 20.77 -0.94
N SER A 396 -2.71 20.82 -0.17
CA SER A 396 -3.94 21.53 -0.57
C SER A 396 -3.72 23.04 -0.70
N ALA A 397 -2.72 23.59 -0.02
CA ALA A 397 -2.35 24.99 -0.07
C ALA A 397 -1.32 25.32 -1.16
N VAL A 398 -0.79 24.32 -1.90
CA VAL A 398 0.22 24.54 -2.92
C VAL A 398 -0.39 25.24 -4.15
N PRO A 399 0.16 26.40 -4.57
CA PRO A 399 -0.26 27.08 -5.79
C PRO A 399 -0.10 26.24 -7.06
N SER A 400 -0.97 26.46 -8.04
CA SER A 400 -0.97 25.71 -9.31
C SER A 400 0.33 25.85 -10.12
N ASP A 401 1.01 26.99 -10.03
CA ASP A 401 2.30 27.20 -10.72
C ASP A 401 3.45 26.40 -10.09
N ILE A 402 3.40 26.14 -8.78
CA ILE A 402 4.35 25.24 -8.09
C ILE A 402 4.01 23.80 -8.44
N TRP A 403 2.73 23.43 -8.39
CA TRP A 403 2.28 22.12 -8.85
C TRP A 403 2.74 21.80 -10.28
N ALA A 404 2.72 22.76 -11.20
CA ALA A 404 3.21 22.61 -12.58
C ALA A 404 4.74 22.38 -12.69
N ARG A 405 5.48 22.59 -11.61
CA ARG A 405 6.95 22.49 -11.53
C ARG A 405 7.44 21.30 -10.72
N ILE A 406 6.54 20.43 -10.23
CA ILE A 406 6.90 19.17 -9.58
C ILE A 406 6.92 18.06 -10.64
N ASP A 407 8.06 17.40 -10.86
CA ASP A 407 8.18 16.34 -11.88
C ASP A 407 7.76 14.96 -11.36
N GLN A 408 8.08 14.69 -10.10
CA GLN A 408 7.84 13.39 -9.48
C GLN A 408 7.59 13.53 -7.98
N ILE A 409 6.73 12.68 -7.43
CA ILE A 409 6.45 12.61 -6.00
C ILE A 409 6.62 11.16 -5.53
N SER A 410 7.36 10.96 -4.44
CA SER A 410 7.41 9.71 -3.67
C SER A 410 6.76 9.97 -2.31
N PHE A 411 5.60 9.36 -2.09
CA PHE A 411 4.65 9.85 -1.12
C PHE A 411 4.19 8.71 -0.20
N GLU A 412 4.30 8.84 1.13
CA GLU A 412 3.47 8.04 2.05
C GLU A 412 2.20 8.81 2.41
N THR A 413 1.05 8.27 2.05
CA THR A 413 -0.25 8.90 2.23
C THR A 413 -0.93 8.36 3.48
N HIS A 414 -1.30 9.24 4.40
CA HIS A 414 -1.84 8.91 5.72
C HIS A 414 -3.34 9.28 5.83
N TYR A 415 -4.23 8.33 6.10
CA TYR A 415 -5.70 8.58 6.09
C TYR A 415 -6.38 8.51 7.47
N GLY A 416 -5.64 8.13 8.52
CA GLY A 416 -6.18 7.97 9.86
C GLY A 416 -6.45 9.29 10.59
N LYS A 417 -7.42 9.27 11.53
CA LYS A 417 -7.71 10.38 12.45
C LYS A 417 -6.46 10.81 13.22
N GLU A 418 -5.65 9.85 13.66
CA GLU A 418 -4.44 10.13 14.44
C GLU A 418 -3.33 10.81 13.61
N LEU A 419 -3.42 10.71 12.29
CA LEU A 419 -2.53 11.32 11.31
C LEU A 419 -3.19 12.53 10.62
N LEU A 420 -3.94 13.30 11.41
CA LEU A 420 -4.51 14.61 11.05
C LEU A 420 -5.60 14.59 9.98
N VAL A 421 -6.20 13.42 9.68
CA VAL A 421 -7.43 13.29 8.90
C VAL A 421 -8.62 13.04 9.84
N ASP A 422 -8.93 14.04 10.67
CA ASP A 422 -9.87 13.93 11.80
C ASP A 422 -11.11 14.84 11.69
N SER A 423 -11.30 15.48 10.54
CA SER A 423 -12.40 16.42 10.29
C SER A 423 -12.79 16.46 8.81
N SER A 424 -14.00 16.93 8.49
CA SER A 424 -14.43 17.14 7.11
C SER A 424 -13.54 18.15 6.35
N GLU A 425 -12.91 19.10 7.04
CA GLU A 425 -11.92 20.00 6.43
C GLU A 425 -10.67 19.22 5.98
N ALA A 426 -10.17 18.30 6.81
CA ALA A 426 -9.05 17.45 6.43
C ALA A 426 -9.40 16.52 5.26
N VAL A 427 -10.61 15.95 5.25
CA VAL A 427 -11.12 15.16 4.12
C VAL A 427 -11.21 16.01 2.84
N ALA A 428 -11.65 17.27 2.94
CA ALA A 428 -11.67 18.21 1.83
C ALA A 428 -10.27 18.56 1.31
N ASN A 429 -9.28 18.69 2.21
CA ASN A 429 -7.87 18.90 1.82
C ASN A 429 -7.34 17.73 0.99
N VAL A 430 -7.60 16.49 1.41
CA VAL A 430 -7.17 15.30 0.65
C VAL A 430 -7.82 15.29 -0.74
N ALA A 431 -9.12 15.58 -0.83
CA ALA A 431 -9.83 15.67 -2.10
C ALA A 431 -9.27 16.79 -3.01
N ALA A 432 -8.92 17.95 -2.44
CA ALA A 432 -8.29 19.05 -3.19
C ALA A 432 -6.90 18.67 -3.73
N VAL A 433 -6.11 17.87 -2.99
CA VAL A 433 -4.84 17.34 -3.47
C VAL A 433 -5.05 16.39 -4.65
N ALA A 434 -6.07 15.53 -4.61
CA ALA A 434 -6.41 14.66 -5.75
C ALA A 434 -6.74 15.46 -7.03
N ASP A 435 -7.49 16.57 -6.89
CA ASP A 435 -7.73 17.48 -8.02
C ASP A 435 -6.45 18.13 -8.52
N ALA A 436 -5.61 18.61 -7.60
CA ALA A 436 -4.36 19.25 -7.97
C ALA A 436 -3.44 18.29 -8.72
N LEU A 437 -3.26 17.05 -8.25
CA LEU A 437 -2.49 16.01 -8.96
C LEU A 437 -3.00 15.82 -10.39
N LYS A 438 -4.32 15.65 -10.56
CA LYS A 438 -4.96 15.46 -11.86
C LYS A 438 -4.78 16.69 -12.77
N ALA A 439 -5.09 17.88 -12.27
CA ALA A 439 -4.99 19.13 -13.03
C ALA A 439 -3.55 19.46 -13.44
N SER A 440 -2.57 18.96 -12.67
CA SER A 440 -1.15 19.19 -12.91
C SER A 440 -0.51 18.19 -13.87
N GLY A 441 -1.28 17.22 -14.38
CA GLY A 441 -0.77 16.16 -15.26
C GLY A 441 0.11 15.13 -14.54
N LEU A 442 -0.06 14.97 -13.22
CA LEU A 442 0.60 13.91 -12.46
C LEU A 442 -0.25 12.64 -12.52
N ALA A 443 0.37 11.53 -12.86
CA ALA A 443 -0.24 10.21 -12.92
C ALA A 443 0.41 9.26 -11.91
N GLU A 444 -0.40 8.41 -11.28
CA GLU A 444 0.06 7.37 -10.37
C GLU A 444 0.84 6.28 -11.14
N TRP A 445 2.03 5.92 -10.68
CA TRP A 445 2.83 4.84 -11.26
C TRP A 445 3.16 3.71 -10.29
N ARG A 446 2.94 3.94 -8.99
CA ARG A 446 3.15 2.99 -7.89
C ARG A 446 2.12 3.29 -6.80
N SER A 447 1.53 2.26 -6.21
CA SER A 447 0.65 2.37 -5.05
C SER A 447 0.72 1.09 -4.23
N ASP A 448 1.57 1.08 -3.20
CA ASP A 448 1.77 -0.08 -2.34
C ASP A 448 1.05 0.10 -1.01
N VAL A 449 0.40 -0.96 -0.56
CA VAL A 449 -0.28 -0.98 0.74
C VAL A 449 0.73 -1.01 1.88
N ARG A 450 0.44 -0.22 2.91
CA ARG A 450 1.14 -0.29 4.19
C ARG A 450 0.17 -0.64 5.29
N GLU A 451 0.52 -1.67 6.05
CA GLU A 451 -0.25 -2.05 7.22
C GLU A 451 -0.14 -0.97 8.29
N GLY A 452 1.07 -0.44 8.51
CA GLY A 452 1.36 0.52 9.58
C GLY A 452 0.81 0.10 10.94
N TRP A 453 0.57 1.06 11.83
CA TRP A 453 0.16 0.76 13.20
C TRP A 453 -1.37 0.65 13.34
N PRO A 454 -1.89 -0.19 14.25
CA PRO A 454 -3.33 -0.35 14.44
C PRO A 454 -4.08 0.96 14.69
N HIS A 455 -3.49 1.90 15.43
CA HIS A 455 -4.10 3.20 15.76
C HIS A 455 -4.14 4.17 14.57
N HIS A 456 -3.25 4.03 13.58
CA HIS A 456 -3.29 4.80 12.33
C HIS A 456 -4.45 4.42 11.40
N ARG A 457 -5.15 3.31 11.70
CA ARG A 457 -6.20 2.75 10.83
C ARG A 457 -7.61 3.17 11.23
N VAL A 458 -7.71 4.01 12.26
CA VAL A 458 -8.98 4.57 12.70
C VAL A 458 -9.32 5.74 11.78
N LEU A 459 -10.28 5.52 10.88
CA LEU A 459 -10.70 6.52 9.89
C LEU A 459 -11.72 7.51 10.47
N TYR A 460 -11.75 8.74 9.92
CA TYR A 460 -12.84 9.69 10.12
C TYR A 460 -14.18 9.10 9.72
N ASP A 461 -15.27 9.43 10.43
CA ASP A 461 -16.56 8.77 10.24
C ASP A 461 -17.04 8.92 8.78
N GLU A 462 -16.83 10.10 8.18
CA GLU A 462 -17.12 10.37 6.76
C GLU A 462 -16.33 9.46 5.80
N LEU A 463 -15.09 9.07 6.16
CA LEU A 463 -14.26 8.16 5.37
C LEU A 463 -14.56 6.69 5.67
N ALA A 464 -14.90 6.35 6.91
CA ALA A 464 -15.19 4.99 7.34
C ALA A 464 -16.39 4.39 6.58
N GLU A 465 -17.27 5.24 6.05
CA GLU A 465 -18.39 4.84 5.18
C GLU A 465 -17.99 4.51 3.74
N GLU A 466 -16.80 4.90 3.27
CA GLU A 466 -16.38 4.78 1.85
C GLU A 466 -15.04 4.03 1.65
N MET A 467 -14.22 3.96 2.70
CA MET A 467 -12.87 3.39 2.67
C MET A 467 -12.80 2.04 3.40
N PRO A 468 -11.86 1.16 3.02
CA PRO A 468 -11.72 -0.12 3.68
C PRO A 468 -11.22 0.08 5.11
N ALA A 469 -11.94 -0.53 6.06
CA ALA A 469 -11.50 -0.59 7.45
C ALA A 469 -10.10 -1.22 7.54
N GLY A 470 -9.25 -0.68 8.41
CA GLY A 470 -7.89 -1.20 8.58
C GLY A 470 -6.88 -0.64 7.59
N LEU A 471 -7.24 0.28 6.68
CA LEU A 471 -6.26 1.01 5.89
C LEU A 471 -5.52 2.02 6.78
N CYS A 472 -4.21 1.86 6.91
CA CYS A 472 -3.34 2.90 7.45
C CYS A 472 -2.99 3.85 6.32
N CYS A 473 -2.14 3.34 5.42
CA CYS A 473 -1.22 4.17 4.68
C CYS A 473 -0.91 3.53 3.31
N ARG A 474 -0.51 4.34 2.34
CA ARG A 474 -0.05 3.88 1.01
C ARG A 474 1.27 4.54 0.65
N LEU A 475 2.19 3.77 0.07
CA LEU A 475 3.36 4.31 -0.62
C LEU A 475 3.01 4.53 -2.08
N VAL A 476 2.82 5.79 -2.44
CA VAL A 476 2.36 6.20 -3.77
C VAL A 476 3.46 6.94 -4.50
N GLY A 477 3.60 6.63 -5.79
CA GLY A 477 4.48 7.34 -6.70
C GLY A 477 3.66 8.09 -7.75
N TYR A 478 3.95 9.38 -7.95
CA TYR A 478 3.34 10.18 -9.01
C TYR A 478 4.39 10.69 -10.00
N LEU A 479 4.08 10.63 -11.29
CA LEU A 479 4.94 11.09 -12.39
C LEU A 479 4.20 12.05 -13.30
N ARG A 480 4.89 13.13 -13.68
CA ARG A 480 4.40 14.08 -14.68
C ARG A 480 4.34 13.40 -16.04
N GLN A 481 3.16 13.46 -16.68
CA GLN A 481 2.92 13.00 -18.04
C GLN A 481 3.36 14.03 -19.09
#